data_AF-X1PDY1-F1
#
_entry.id   AF-X1PDY1-F1
#
_cell.length_a   1.000
_cell.length_b   1.000
_cell.length_c   1.000
_cell.angle_alpha   90.00
_cell.angle_beta   90.00
_cell.angle_gamma   90.00
#
_symmetry.space_group_name_H-M   'P 1'
#
loop_
_entity.id
_entity.type
_entity.pdbx_description
1 polymer ?
#
loop_
_entity_poly.entity_id
_entity_poly.type
_entity_poly.pdbx_seq_one_letter_code
_entity_poly.pdbx_strand_id
1 'polypeptide(L)'
;KSFLDRKGNIAWGIVPNDELLLAKETAASLKDRLEEAMAPFTRKGVPFKQLIEQGLLTPSCGLAPLNTTDAADRALELLAELSAIIRKRYI
;
A
#
# COMPACT_ATOMS: atom_id res chain seq x y z
N LYS A 1 -15.21 -9.76 -8.77
CA LYS A 1 -14.76 -11.04 -8.16
C LYS A 1 -13.90 -11.84 -9.13
N SER A 2 -14.35 -12.10 -10.37
CA SER A 2 -13.63 -12.97 -11.32
C SER A 2 -12.13 -12.71 -11.52
N PHE A 3 -11.65 -11.47 -11.40
CA PHE A 3 -10.21 -11.17 -11.45
C PHE A 3 -9.42 -11.84 -10.31
N LEU A 4 -9.85 -11.66 -9.06
CA LEU A 4 -9.21 -12.25 -7.89
C LEU A 4 -9.44 -13.76 -7.82
N ASP A 5 -10.63 -14.23 -8.23
CA ASP A 5 -10.96 -15.66 -8.29
C ASP A 5 -10.04 -16.42 -9.26
N ARG A 6 -9.60 -15.75 -10.35
CA ARG A 6 -8.58 -16.26 -11.29
C ARG A 6 -7.14 -16.00 -10.84
N LYS A 7 -6.91 -15.83 -9.53
CA LYS A 7 -5.57 -15.62 -8.93
C LYS A 7 -4.84 -14.35 -9.39
N GLY A 8 -5.56 -13.34 -9.87
CA GLY A 8 -4.97 -12.03 -10.17
C GLY A 8 -4.55 -11.27 -8.91
N ASN A 9 -3.55 -10.41 -9.02
CA ASN A 9 -3.05 -9.57 -7.91
C ASN A 9 -3.44 -8.10 -8.10
N ILE A 10 -3.66 -7.39 -6.99
CA ILE A 10 -3.93 -5.94 -6.97
C ILE A 10 -2.68 -5.23 -6.45
N ALA A 11 -2.18 -4.26 -7.21
CA ALA A 11 -1.17 -3.32 -6.71
C ALA A 11 -1.85 -2.14 -6.02
N TRP A 12 -1.51 -1.91 -4.76
CA TRP A 12 -1.99 -0.81 -3.94
C TRP A 12 -0.91 0.29 -3.92
N GLY A 13 -1.06 1.28 -4.80
CA GLY A 13 -0.23 2.47 -4.83
C GLY A 13 -0.55 3.39 -3.67
N ILE A 14 0.06 3.13 -2.51
CA ILE A 14 -0.34 3.73 -1.22
C ILE A 14 0.66 4.76 -0.70
N VAL A 15 1.96 4.59 -0.99
CA VAL A 15 2.99 5.55 -0.55
C VAL A 15 3.04 6.74 -1.51
N PRO A 16 2.86 7.99 -1.04
CA PRO A 16 2.90 9.16 -1.91
C PRO A 16 4.26 9.34 -2.60
N ASN A 17 4.23 9.87 -3.82
CA ASN A 17 5.39 10.31 -4.58
C ASN A 17 5.47 11.84 -4.68
N ASP A 18 4.84 12.54 -3.73
CA ASP A 18 4.91 13.99 -3.53
C ASP A 18 5.57 14.26 -2.17
N GLU A 19 6.57 15.14 -2.12
CA GLU A 19 7.39 15.36 -0.92
C GLU A 19 6.58 15.90 0.27
N LEU A 20 5.64 16.82 0.03
CA LEU A 20 4.84 17.44 1.08
C LEU A 20 3.85 16.46 1.70
N LEU A 21 3.30 15.54 0.91
CA LEU A 21 2.45 14.46 1.39
C LEU A 21 3.28 13.38 2.07
N LEU A 22 4.40 12.97 1.47
CA LEU A 22 5.29 11.94 2.00
C LEU A 22 5.79 12.30 3.41
N ALA A 23 6.17 13.57 3.62
CA ALA A 23 6.64 14.05 4.92
C ALA A 23 5.59 13.97 6.05
N LYS A 24 4.30 13.84 5.70
CA LYS A 24 3.19 13.72 6.67
C LYS A 24 2.80 12.27 6.94
N GLU A 25 3.36 11.32 6.18
CA GLU A 25 3.01 9.91 6.30
C GLU A 25 3.93 9.17 7.25
N THR A 26 3.35 8.16 7.89
CA THR A 26 4.02 7.16 8.71
C THR A 26 3.56 5.78 8.25
N ALA A 27 4.30 4.73 8.58
CA ALA A 27 3.84 3.38 8.27
C ALA A 27 2.48 3.05 8.93
N ALA A 28 2.18 3.65 10.09
CA ALA A 28 0.90 3.52 10.77
C ALA A 28 -0.24 4.21 10.01
N SER A 29 -0.07 5.47 9.60
CA SER A 29 -1.10 6.18 8.82
C SER A 29 -1.35 5.50 7.46
N LEU A 30 -0.29 5.01 6.80
CA LEU A 30 -0.41 4.28 5.55
C LEU A 30 -1.12 2.93 5.71
N LYS A 31 -0.91 2.23 6.84
CA LYS A 31 -1.65 1.00 7.19
C LYS A 31 -3.14 1.30 7.32
N ASP A 32 -3.50 2.34 8.05
CA ASP A 32 -4.91 2.72 8.24
C ASP A 32 -5.55 3.10 6.90
N ARG A 33 -4.86 3.90 6.07
CA ARG A 33 -5.31 4.24 4.70
C ARG A 33 -5.47 3.01 3.80
N LEU A 34 -4.57 2.03 3.89
CA LEU A 34 -4.64 0.79 3.12
C LEU A 34 -5.88 -0.03 3.51
N GLU A 35 -6.12 -0.19 4.81
CA GLU A 35 -7.29 -0.90 5.33
C GLU A 35 -8.60 -0.22 4.93
N GLU A 36 -8.64 1.12 4.98
CA GLU A 36 -9.76 1.92 4.48
C GLU A 36 -9.98 1.74 2.98
N ALA A 37 -8.91 1.72 2.18
CA ALA A 37 -8.99 1.49 0.74
C ALA A 37 -9.50 0.08 0.40
N MET A 38 -9.24 -0.91 1.25
CA MET A 38 -9.73 -2.29 1.10
C MET A 38 -11.19 -2.46 1.55
N ALA A 39 -11.68 -1.64 2.48
CA ALA A 39 -13.01 -1.80 3.09
C ALA A 39 -14.19 -1.82 2.08
N PRO A 40 -14.21 -1.02 0.99
CA PRO A 40 -15.26 -1.13 -0.03
C PRO A 40 -15.30 -2.49 -0.73
N PHE A 41 -14.16 -3.17 -0.90
CA PHE A 41 -14.09 -4.48 -1.53
C PHE A 41 -14.61 -5.58 -0.59
N THR A 42 -14.32 -5.46 0.71
CA THR A 42 -14.84 -6.38 1.72
C THR A 42 -16.35 -6.27 1.86
N ARG A 43 -16.91 -5.05 1.83
CA ARG A 43 -18.36 -4.81 1.77
C ARG A 43 -19.03 -5.43 0.53
N LYS A 44 -18.29 -5.58 -0.57
CA LYS A 44 -18.73 -6.26 -1.80
C LYS A 44 -18.47 -7.77 -1.78
N GLY A 45 -18.10 -8.32 -0.63
CA GLY A 45 -17.94 -9.75 -0.39
C GLY A 45 -16.66 -10.35 -0.95
N VAL A 46 -15.58 -9.56 -1.03
CA VAL A 46 -14.21 -10.08 -1.19
C VAL A 46 -13.58 -10.23 0.19
N PRO A 47 -13.17 -11.43 0.64
CA PRO A 47 -12.54 -11.59 1.94
C PRO A 47 -11.31 -10.69 2.12
N PHE A 48 -11.17 -10.04 3.28
CA PHE A 48 -10.01 -9.19 3.58
C PHE A 48 -8.68 -9.93 3.40
N LYS A 49 -8.60 -11.17 3.92
CA LYS A 49 -7.42 -12.04 3.75
C LYS A 49 -7.04 -12.24 2.28
N GLN A 50 -8.01 -12.36 1.38
CA GLN A 50 -7.75 -12.50 -0.05
C GLN A 50 -7.11 -11.24 -0.64
N LEU A 51 -7.54 -10.05 -0.21
CA LEU A 51 -6.95 -8.78 -0.63
C LEU A 51 -5.51 -8.60 -0.13
N ILE A 52 -5.20 -9.15 1.05
CA ILE A 52 -3.83 -9.17 1.60
C ILE A 52 -2.94 -10.15 0.83
N GLU A 53 -3.38 -11.40 0.67
CA GLU A 53 -2.60 -12.46 0.01
C GLU A 53 -2.34 -12.17 -1.47
N GLN A 54 -3.30 -11.52 -2.14
CA GLN A 54 -3.21 -11.13 -3.55
C GLN A 54 -2.87 -9.63 -3.71
N GLY A 55 -2.36 -9.00 -2.65
CA GLY A 55 -1.98 -7.59 -2.62
C GLY A 55 -0.48 -7.38 -2.83
N LEU A 56 -0.13 -6.44 -3.69
CA LEU A 56 1.22 -5.89 -3.81
C LEU A 56 1.19 -4.45 -3.31
N LEU A 57 2.12 -4.06 -2.44
CA LEU A 57 2.25 -2.67 -2.01
C LEU A 57 3.24 -1.96 -2.92
N THR A 58 2.87 -0.78 -3.42
CA THR A 58 3.74 0.05 -4.26
C THR A 58 3.64 1.52 -3.83
N PRO A 59 4.58 2.36 -4.28
CA PRO A 59 4.33 3.80 -4.32
C PRO A 59 3.15 4.10 -5.26
N SER A 60 2.56 5.30 -5.12
CA SER A 60 1.42 5.76 -5.93
C SER A 60 1.74 5.81 -7.43
N CYS A 61 2.98 6.12 -7.78
CA CYS A 61 3.51 6.07 -9.14
C CYS A 61 5.05 5.96 -9.08
N GLY A 62 5.76 6.32 -10.15
CA GLY A 62 7.21 6.45 -10.13
C GLY A 62 7.68 7.52 -9.13
N LEU A 63 8.93 7.40 -8.68
CA LEU A 63 9.57 8.32 -7.74
C LEU A 63 10.19 9.56 -8.41
N ALA A 64 10.11 9.67 -9.74
CA ALA A 64 10.65 10.80 -10.50
C ALA A 64 10.21 12.21 -10.01
N PRO A 65 9.01 12.41 -9.44
CA PRO A 65 8.62 13.72 -8.89
C PRO A 65 9.29 14.08 -7.55
N LEU A 66 9.96 13.14 -6.88
CA LEU A 66 10.74 13.40 -5.68
C LEU A 66 12.10 13.94 -6.12
N ASN A 67 12.43 15.17 -5.73
CA ASN A 67 13.58 15.89 -6.27
C ASN A 67 14.91 15.51 -5.59
N THR A 68 14.83 14.74 -4.50
CA THR A 68 16.00 14.33 -3.72
C THR A 68 16.03 12.82 -3.56
N THR A 69 17.24 12.26 -3.49
CA THR A 69 17.46 10.84 -3.17
C THR A 69 16.90 10.51 -1.78
N ASP A 70 17.10 11.39 -0.79
CA ASP A 70 16.58 11.19 0.56
C ASP A 70 15.05 11.05 0.59
N ALA A 71 14.33 11.82 -0.23
CA ALA A 71 12.88 11.68 -0.33
C ALA A 71 12.49 10.35 -1.01
N ALA A 72 13.21 9.92 -2.04
CA ALA A 72 12.98 8.64 -2.68
C ALA A 72 13.27 7.46 -1.74
N ASP A 73 14.37 7.52 -1.00
CA ASP A 73 14.75 6.54 0.02
C ASP A 73 13.68 6.48 1.11
N ARG A 74 13.21 7.64 1.60
CA ARG A 74 12.16 7.69 2.61
C ARG A 74 10.84 7.05 2.13
N ALA A 75 10.49 7.23 0.86
CA ALA A 75 9.32 6.58 0.28
C ALA A 75 9.46 5.05 0.26
N LEU A 76 10.65 4.55 -0.09
CA LEU A 76 10.92 3.11 -0.11
C LEU A 76 11.03 2.50 1.30
N GLU A 77 11.58 3.24 2.26
CA GLU A 77 11.59 2.86 3.68
C GLU A 77 10.18 2.72 4.23
N LEU A 78 9.32 3.74 4.03
CA LEU A 78 7.92 3.69 4.45
C LEU A 78 7.17 2.51 3.81
N LEU A 79 7.45 2.22 2.53
CA LEU A 79 6.88 1.06 1.86
C LEU A 79 7.32 -0.27 2.50
N ALA A 80 8.61 -0.39 2.84
CA ALA A 80 9.15 -1.57 3.50
C ALA A 80 8.60 -1.74 4.92
N GLU A 81 8.55 -0.66 5.70
CA GLU A 81 7.96 -0.62 7.05
C GLU A 81 6.48 -1.04 7.01
N LEU A 82 5.70 -0.47 6.08
CA LEU A 82 4.30 -0.82 5.89
C LEU A 82 4.14 -2.31 5.56
N SER A 83 4.94 -2.83 4.62
CA SER A 83 4.95 -4.25 4.27
C SER A 83 5.22 -5.13 5.49
N ALA A 84 6.20 -4.77 6.33
CA ALA A 84 6.50 -5.50 7.56
C ALA A 84 5.33 -5.50 8.55
N ILE A 85 4.66 -4.35 8.74
CA ILE A 85 3.48 -4.24 9.61
C ILE A 85 2.33 -5.11 9.11
N ILE A 86 2.01 -5.04 7.82
CA ILE A 86 0.91 -5.80 7.22
C ILE A 86 1.18 -7.30 7.31
N ARG A 87 2.40 -7.74 6.98
CA ARG A 87 2.80 -9.14 7.11
C ARG A 87 2.67 -9.61 8.55
N LYS A 88 3.31 -8.91 9.51
CA LYS A 88 3.24 -9.27 10.93
C LYS A 88 1.82 -9.39 11.47
N ARG A 89 0.89 -8.58 10.97
CA ARG A 89 -0.50 -8.53 11.45
C ARG A 89 -1.42 -9.55 10.80
N TYR A 90 -1.16 -9.94 9.54
CA TYR A 90 -2.14 -10.66 8.73
C TYR A 90 -1.60 -11.92 8.02
N ILE A 91 -0.29 -12.17 8.03
CA ILE A 91 0.38 -13.32 7.44
C ILE A 91 1.15 -14.07 8.53
#